data_AF-A0A5R8YCZ4-F1
#
_entry.id   AF-A0A5R8YCZ4-F1
#
_cell.length_a   1.000
_cell.length_b   1.000
_cell.length_c   1.000
_cell.angle_alpha   90.00
_cell.angle_beta   90.00
_cell.angle_gamma   90.00
#
_symmetry.space_group_name_H-M   'P 1'
#
loop_
_entity.id
_entity.type
_entity.pdbx_description
1 polymer ?
#
loop_
_entity_poly.entity_id
_entity_poly.type
_entity_poly.pdbx_seq_one_letter_code
_entity_poly.pdbx_strand_id
1 'polypeptide(L)'
;MSLNRTIRLLPLMLLGASAFVTASPASAKTFLEELHGSWRGLGTIHHKGSNPHDDPIACRIKAKFRANSDTLSLSGRCGSVSLTSSFSSTLTEDANGYVSGTPILQTGSMAKIGLEGNAEPNRLRLKGTDGTNEVFISFFLTGDGKFQTISGRNKGPKEVNEIVINWKKQ
;
A
#
# COMPACT_ATOMS: atom_id res chain seq x y z
N MET A 1 -29.50 -19.84 83.27
CA MET A 1 -29.38 -18.95 82.09
C MET A 1 -28.48 -19.64 81.07
N SER A 2 -29.00 -19.84 79.85
CA SER A 2 -28.36 -19.83 78.52
C SER A 2 -26.96 -20.45 78.29
N LEU A 3 -26.63 -21.07 77.15
CA LEU A 3 -27.35 -21.63 75.99
C LEU A 3 -26.29 -22.41 75.17
N ASN A 4 -26.73 -23.47 74.48
CA ASN A 4 -26.02 -24.18 73.39
C ASN A 4 -25.22 -23.28 72.42
N ARG A 5 -24.17 -23.83 71.78
CA ARG A 5 -24.20 -24.19 70.33
C ARG A 5 -22.89 -24.74 69.77
N THR A 6 -23.01 -25.96 69.27
CA THR A 6 -22.21 -26.62 68.23
C THR A 6 -22.09 -25.75 66.97
N ILE A 7 -20.89 -25.57 66.41
CA ILE A 7 -20.71 -25.03 65.05
C ILE A 7 -19.81 -25.99 64.26
N ARG A 8 -20.34 -26.39 63.10
CA ARG A 8 -19.84 -27.38 62.14
C ARG A 8 -18.83 -26.75 61.16
N LEU A 9 -17.94 -27.61 60.66
CA LEU A 9 -17.05 -27.44 59.51
C LEU A 9 -17.77 -26.93 58.25
N LEU A 10 -17.08 -26.12 57.44
CA LEU A 10 -17.19 -26.17 55.98
C LEU A 10 -15.92 -25.63 55.29
N PRO A 11 -15.29 -26.39 54.38
CA PRO A 11 -14.20 -25.90 53.53
C PRO A 11 -14.76 -25.17 52.30
N LEU A 12 -14.27 -23.97 52.04
CA LEU A 12 -14.66 -23.16 50.88
C LEU A 12 -13.73 -23.50 49.69
N MET A 13 -14.17 -24.38 48.80
CA MET A 13 -13.54 -24.58 47.48
C MET A 13 -13.88 -23.38 46.58
N LEU A 14 -12.90 -22.51 46.32
CA LEU A 14 -12.98 -21.54 45.22
C LEU A 14 -12.59 -22.23 43.90
N LEU A 15 -13.58 -22.59 43.08
CA LEU A 15 -13.37 -22.85 41.65
C LEU A 15 -13.19 -21.51 40.93
N GLY A 16 -11.94 -21.17 40.60
CA GLY A 16 -11.62 -20.06 39.71
C GLY A 16 -11.88 -20.46 38.25
N ALA A 17 -12.98 -19.98 37.69
CA ALA A 17 -13.25 -20.08 36.25
C ALA A 17 -12.35 -19.10 35.50
N SER A 18 -11.21 -19.59 35.00
CA SER A 18 -10.36 -18.84 34.06
C SER A 18 -11.10 -18.70 32.73
N ALA A 19 -11.83 -17.60 32.56
CA ALA A 19 -12.38 -17.21 31.27
C ALA A 19 -11.21 -16.88 30.33
N PHE A 20 -10.88 -17.82 29.44
CA PHE A 20 -10.02 -17.56 28.30
C PHE A 20 -10.75 -16.58 27.39
N VAL A 21 -10.43 -15.30 27.53
CA VAL A 21 -10.81 -14.27 26.55
C VAL A 21 -10.07 -14.63 25.26
N THR A 22 -10.77 -15.24 24.32
CA THR A 22 -10.27 -15.38 22.95
C THR A 22 -10.16 -13.98 22.37
N ALA A 23 -8.98 -13.38 22.46
CA ALA A 23 -8.66 -12.18 21.73
C ALA A 23 -8.83 -12.49 20.24
N SER A 24 -9.90 -12.00 19.63
CA SER A 24 -10.02 -12.01 18.17
C SER A 24 -8.79 -11.28 17.63
N PRO A 25 -8.01 -11.88 16.72
CA PRO A 25 -6.94 -11.14 16.06
C PRO A 25 -7.60 -9.94 15.40
N ALA A 26 -7.22 -8.73 15.82
CA ALA A 26 -7.58 -7.55 15.07
C ALA A 26 -7.00 -7.75 13.67
N SER A 27 -7.87 -7.97 12.68
CA SER A 27 -7.46 -8.13 11.29
C SER A 27 -6.66 -6.89 10.94
N ALA A 28 -5.34 -7.04 10.83
CA ALA A 28 -4.49 -5.93 10.49
C ALA A 28 -4.94 -5.44 9.11
N LYS A 29 -5.18 -4.13 9.03
CA LYS A 29 -5.50 -3.46 7.77
C LYS A 29 -4.38 -3.77 6.77
N THR A 30 -4.73 -4.23 5.57
CA THR A 30 -3.71 -4.51 4.55
C THR A 30 -3.11 -3.21 4.02
N PHE A 31 -1.90 -3.28 3.48
CA PHE A 31 -1.24 -2.10 2.91
C PHE A 31 -2.10 -1.46 1.83
N LEU A 32 -2.73 -2.28 0.98
CA LEU A 32 -3.62 -1.80 -0.08
C LEU A 32 -4.87 -1.10 0.46
N GLU A 33 -5.42 -1.53 1.59
CA GLU A 33 -6.57 -0.87 2.21
C GLU A 33 -6.22 0.54 2.72
N GLU A 34 -4.96 0.79 3.12
CA GLU A 34 -4.50 2.11 3.55
C GLU A 34 -4.53 3.15 2.42
N LEU A 35 -4.28 2.70 1.19
CA LEU A 35 -4.33 3.53 0.01
C LEU A 35 -5.76 3.87 -0.44
N HIS A 36 -6.81 3.29 0.15
CA HIS A 36 -8.20 3.59 -0.23
C HIS A 36 -8.53 5.08 -0.04
N GLY A 37 -9.03 5.72 -1.10
CA GLY A 37 -9.54 7.09 -1.07
C GLY A 37 -9.24 7.89 -2.32
N SER A 38 -9.50 9.20 -2.24
CA SER A 38 -9.09 10.16 -3.27
C SER A 38 -7.84 10.88 -2.81
N TRP A 39 -6.90 11.11 -3.74
CA TRP A 39 -5.63 11.72 -3.41
C TRP A 39 -5.21 12.74 -4.44
N ARG A 40 -4.50 13.76 -3.97
CA ARG A 40 -3.83 14.75 -4.81
C ARG A 40 -2.33 14.65 -4.57
N GLY A 41 -1.58 14.57 -5.66
CA GLY A 41 -0.13 14.44 -5.65
C GLY A 41 0.54 15.64 -6.30
N LEU A 42 1.66 16.07 -5.73
CA LEU A 42 2.59 17.01 -6.36
C LEU A 42 3.99 16.41 -6.32
N GLY A 43 4.75 16.61 -7.39
CA GLY A 43 6.03 15.95 -7.54
C GLY A 43 6.89 16.50 -8.67
N THR A 44 7.89 15.71 -9.02
CA THR A 44 8.86 16.02 -10.07
C THR A 44 9.14 14.76 -10.88
N ILE A 45 9.23 14.92 -12.21
CA ILE A 45 9.79 13.93 -13.12
C ILE A 45 11.25 14.30 -13.31
N HIS A 46 12.16 13.42 -12.91
CA HIS A 46 13.59 13.52 -13.15
C HIS A 46 13.91 12.78 -14.45
N HIS A 47 14.04 13.52 -15.56
CA HIS A 47 14.48 12.97 -16.83
C HIS A 47 15.99 12.71 -16.77
N LYS A 48 16.40 11.47 -17.00
CA LYS A 48 17.81 11.07 -17.06
C LYS A 48 18.24 10.84 -18.51
N GLY A 49 19.54 10.76 -18.76
CA GLY A 49 20.10 10.49 -20.08
C GLY A 49 20.81 11.69 -20.70
N SER A 50 20.68 11.88 -22.01
CA SER A 50 21.48 12.84 -22.79
C SER A 50 21.07 14.30 -22.63
N ASN A 51 19.84 14.57 -22.18
CA ASN A 51 19.37 15.92 -21.86
C ASN A 51 18.59 15.92 -20.53
N PRO A 52 19.31 15.79 -19.40
CA PRO A 52 18.68 15.68 -18.10
C PRO A 52 18.01 16.98 -17.70
N HIS A 53 16.79 16.88 -17.18
CA HIS A 53 16.03 18.02 -16.67
C HIS A 53 14.91 17.53 -15.76
N ASP A 54 14.35 18.46 -14.98
CA ASP A 54 13.25 18.20 -14.07
C ASP A 54 11.97 18.87 -14.59
N ASP A 55 10.86 18.12 -14.64
CA ASP A 55 9.54 18.62 -15.03
C ASP A 55 8.56 18.48 -13.84
N PRO A 56 7.98 19.58 -13.33
CA PRO A 56 7.00 19.49 -12.24
C PRO A 56 5.76 18.72 -12.68
N ILE A 57 5.25 17.85 -11.82
CA ILE A 57 4.07 17.03 -12.09
C ILE A 57 3.02 17.19 -11.00
N ALA A 58 1.75 17.28 -11.41
CA ALA A 58 0.60 17.27 -10.53
C ALA A 58 -0.34 16.12 -10.91
N CYS A 59 -0.81 15.39 -9.92
CA CYS A 59 -1.64 14.20 -10.12
C CYS A 59 -2.90 14.23 -9.26
N ARG A 60 -3.94 13.55 -9.75
CA ARG A 60 -5.13 13.19 -8.99
C ARG A 60 -5.40 11.71 -9.19
N ILE A 61 -5.62 10.99 -8.09
CA ILE A 61 -5.94 9.56 -8.13
C ILE A 61 -7.17 9.25 -7.28
N LYS A 62 -7.89 8.23 -7.71
CA LYS A 62 -8.93 7.54 -6.93
C LYS A 62 -8.51 6.10 -6.78
N ALA A 63 -8.45 5.64 -5.54
CA ALA A 63 -8.06 4.32 -5.13
C ALA A 63 -9.24 3.65 -4.44
N LYS A 64 -9.72 2.54 -4.98
CA LYS A 64 -10.88 1.80 -4.45
C LYS A 64 -10.45 0.38 -4.07
N PHE A 65 -10.30 0.15 -2.78
CA PHE A 65 -10.04 -1.17 -2.21
C PHE A 65 -11.33 -2.00 -2.15
N ARG A 66 -11.22 -3.30 -2.45
CA ARG A 66 -12.29 -4.31 -2.36
C ARG A 66 -11.82 -5.44 -1.44
N ALA A 67 -12.35 -5.48 -0.22
CA ALA A 67 -11.93 -6.43 0.81
C ALA A 67 -12.24 -7.90 0.48
N ASN A 68 -13.23 -8.18 -0.38
CA ASN A 68 -13.58 -9.54 -0.75
C ASN A 68 -12.61 -10.20 -1.74
N SER A 69 -11.72 -9.41 -2.33
CA SER A 69 -10.74 -9.88 -3.32
C SER A 69 -9.34 -9.31 -3.10
N ASP A 70 -9.11 -8.64 -1.96
CA ASP A 70 -7.86 -7.96 -1.61
C ASP A 70 -7.27 -7.14 -2.77
N THR A 71 -8.17 -6.46 -3.48
CA THR A 71 -7.85 -5.77 -4.74
C THR A 71 -7.99 -4.26 -4.57
N LEU A 72 -6.97 -3.52 -5.01
CA LEU A 72 -6.99 -2.06 -5.12
C LEU A 72 -7.08 -1.64 -6.59
N SER A 73 -8.21 -1.06 -6.97
CA SER A 73 -8.33 -0.39 -8.27
C SER A 73 -7.86 1.06 -8.17
N LEU A 74 -6.89 1.43 -8.99
CA LEU A 74 -6.32 2.77 -9.09
C LEU A 74 -6.71 3.39 -10.41
N SER A 75 -7.19 4.63 -10.39
CA SER A 75 -7.43 5.41 -11.60
C SER A 75 -7.05 6.85 -11.37
N GLY A 76 -6.56 7.54 -12.39
CA GLY A 76 -6.11 8.90 -12.19
C GLY A 76 -5.68 9.62 -13.45
N ARG A 77 -5.23 10.85 -13.24
CA ARG A 77 -4.62 11.70 -14.24
C ARG A 77 -3.46 12.46 -13.62
N CYS A 78 -2.36 12.51 -14.36
CA CYS A 78 -1.22 13.35 -14.07
C CYS A 78 -0.99 14.34 -15.22
N GLY A 79 -0.51 15.53 -14.89
CA GLY A 79 -0.08 16.53 -15.86
C GLY A 79 1.24 17.15 -15.41
N SER A 80 2.14 17.33 -16.36
CA SER A 80 3.36 18.13 -16.26
C SER A 80 3.32 19.26 -17.29
N VAL A 81 4.39 20.05 -17.42
CA VAL A 81 4.46 21.12 -18.42
C VAL A 81 4.38 20.53 -19.83
N SER A 82 5.01 19.37 -20.04
CA SER A 82 5.18 18.76 -21.35
C SER A 82 4.14 17.69 -21.69
N LEU A 83 3.44 17.12 -20.70
CA LEU A 83 2.62 15.93 -20.90
C LEU A 83 1.39 15.88 -19.97
N THR A 84 0.27 15.38 -20.48
CA THR A 84 -0.86 14.94 -19.63
C THR A 84 -1.16 13.48 -19.94
N SER A 85 -1.32 12.66 -18.91
CA SER A 85 -1.62 11.24 -19.03
C SER A 85 -2.69 10.81 -18.03
N SER A 86 -3.64 10.00 -18.50
CA SER A 86 -4.60 9.29 -17.66
C SER A 86 -4.18 7.84 -17.54
N PHE A 87 -4.49 7.20 -16.41
CA PHE A 87 -4.13 5.81 -16.18
C PHE A 87 -5.20 5.06 -15.37
N SER A 88 -5.16 3.74 -15.49
CA SER A 88 -5.85 2.80 -14.62
C SER A 88 -4.92 1.63 -14.33
N SER A 89 -4.94 1.13 -13.10
CA SER A 89 -4.17 -0.04 -12.67
C SER A 89 -4.97 -0.80 -11.62
N THR A 90 -4.67 -2.08 -11.48
CA THR A 90 -5.20 -2.93 -10.42
C THR A 90 -4.03 -3.59 -9.72
N LEU A 91 -4.01 -3.52 -8.39
CA LEU A 91 -3.10 -4.26 -7.53
C LEU A 91 -3.90 -5.30 -6.75
N THR A 92 -3.36 -6.50 -6.59
CA THR A 92 -3.94 -7.56 -5.77
C THR A 92 -2.90 -8.02 -4.76
N GLU A 93 -3.29 -8.07 -3.49
CA GLU A 93 -2.48 -8.56 -2.38
C GLU A 93 -2.96 -9.97 -1.98
N ASP A 94 -2.05 -10.90 -1.74
CA ASP A 94 -2.37 -12.23 -1.21
C ASP A 94 -2.25 -12.29 0.32
N ALA A 95 -2.61 -13.43 0.90
CA ALA A 95 -2.59 -13.62 2.35
C ALA A 95 -1.18 -13.52 2.99
N ASN A 96 -0.11 -13.60 2.19
CA ASN A 96 1.28 -13.48 2.64
C ASN A 96 1.85 -12.06 2.43
N GLY A 97 1.03 -11.12 1.93
CA GLY A 97 1.45 -9.76 1.59
C GLY A 97 2.19 -9.67 0.25
N TYR A 98 2.19 -10.71 -0.58
CA TYR A 98 2.68 -10.60 -1.95
C TYR A 98 1.67 -9.79 -2.77
N VAL A 99 2.17 -8.80 -3.50
CA VAL A 99 1.36 -7.88 -4.30
C VAL A 99 1.75 -7.99 -5.76
N SER A 100 0.75 -8.11 -6.63
CA SER A 100 0.94 -8.12 -8.09
C SER A 100 0.00 -7.14 -8.78
N GLY A 101 0.34 -6.71 -10.00
CA GLY A 101 -0.50 -5.80 -10.77
C GLY A 101 0.15 -5.29 -12.06
N THR A 102 -0.31 -4.13 -12.53
CA THR A 102 0.23 -3.47 -13.74
C THR A 102 0.76 -2.07 -13.43
N PRO A 103 1.76 -1.59 -14.18
CA PRO A 103 2.42 -0.33 -13.89
C PRO A 103 1.51 0.86 -14.14
N ILE A 104 1.69 1.84 -13.26
CA ILE A 104 0.95 3.09 -13.27
C ILE A 104 1.68 4.06 -14.21
N LEU A 105 0.94 4.82 -15.02
CA LEU A 105 1.47 5.87 -15.93
C LEU A 105 2.38 5.39 -17.07
N GLN A 106 2.47 4.09 -17.34
CA GLN A 106 3.18 3.55 -18.50
C GLN A 106 2.26 3.42 -19.71
N THR A 107 2.82 3.57 -20.92
CA THR A 107 2.08 3.43 -22.19
C THR A 107 2.74 2.38 -23.10
N GLY A 108 2.03 1.96 -24.14
CA GLY A 108 2.56 1.02 -25.14
C GLY A 108 2.91 -0.35 -24.56
N SER A 109 4.07 -0.90 -24.93
CA SER A 109 4.53 -2.20 -24.45
C SER A 109 4.81 -2.22 -22.95
N MET A 110 5.24 -1.10 -22.37
CA MET A 110 5.57 -1.00 -20.95
C MET A 110 4.34 -1.13 -20.06
N ALA A 111 3.15 -0.76 -20.55
CA ALA A 111 1.89 -0.96 -19.84
C ALA A 111 1.52 -2.45 -19.66
N LYS A 112 2.20 -3.35 -20.38
CA LYS A 112 1.99 -4.81 -20.31
C LYS A 112 2.96 -5.52 -19.36
N ILE A 113 3.95 -4.82 -18.83
CA ILE A 113 4.91 -5.40 -17.88
C ILE A 113 4.15 -5.72 -16.59
N GLY A 114 4.14 -6.97 -16.15
CA GLY A 114 3.59 -7.33 -14.84
C GLY A 114 4.46 -6.76 -13.73
N LEU A 115 3.84 -6.17 -12.72
CA LEU A 115 4.52 -5.72 -11.51
C LEU A 115 4.28 -6.71 -10.38
N GLU A 116 5.33 -6.95 -9.59
CA GLU A 116 5.28 -7.83 -8.43
C GLU A 116 6.20 -7.36 -7.31
N GLY A 117 5.86 -7.74 -6.07
CA GLY A 117 6.67 -7.52 -4.89
C GLY A 117 5.95 -7.87 -3.60
N ASN A 118 6.44 -7.37 -2.47
CA ASN A 118 5.83 -7.63 -1.17
C ASN A 118 5.49 -6.32 -0.46
N ALA A 119 4.36 -6.33 0.23
CA ALA A 119 3.97 -5.32 1.18
C ALA A 119 4.71 -5.52 2.50
N GLU A 120 5.17 -4.41 3.05
CA GLU A 120 5.70 -4.24 4.40
C GLU A 120 4.80 -3.22 5.13
N PRO A 121 4.81 -3.14 6.47
CA PRO A 121 3.86 -2.33 7.23
C PRO A 121 3.69 -0.87 6.77
N ASN A 122 4.74 -0.24 6.26
CA ASN A 122 4.72 1.15 5.79
C ASN A 122 5.23 1.31 4.35
N ARG A 123 5.46 0.22 3.63
CA ARG A 123 6.13 0.25 2.35
C ARG A 123 5.65 -0.84 1.42
N LEU A 124 5.44 -0.50 0.16
CA LEU A 124 5.24 -1.47 -0.92
C LEU A 124 6.25 -1.19 -2.01
N ARG A 125 6.98 -2.21 -2.45
CA ARG A 125 7.89 -2.12 -3.58
C ARG A 125 7.46 -3.12 -4.63
N LEU A 126 7.18 -2.63 -5.83
CA LEU A 126 6.85 -3.44 -6.99
C LEU A 126 7.88 -3.22 -8.07
N LYS A 127 8.22 -4.28 -8.80
CA LYS A 127 9.07 -4.24 -9.98
C LYS A 127 8.55 -5.18 -11.05
N GLY A 128 8.92 -4.92 -12.29
CA GLY A 128 8.59 -5.76 -13.43
C GLY A 128 9.58 -5.56 -14.55
N THR A 129 9.79 -6.59 -15.36
CA THR A 129 10.73 -6.54 -16.49
C THR A 129 10.17 -7.25 -17.72
N ASP A 130 10.50 -6.74 -18.91
CA ASP A 130 10.30 -7.43 -20.20
C ASP A 130 11.62 -7.97 -20.79
N GLY A 131 12.69 -8.02 -19.98
CA GLY A 131 14.04 -8.40 -20.39
C GLY A 131 14.88 -7.24 -20.95
N THR A 132 14.25 -6.15 -21.42
CA THR A 132 14.94 -4.94 -21.89
C THR A 132 14.71 -3.76 -20.95
N ASN A 133 13.49 -3.63 -20.49
CA ASN A 133 12.99 -2.56 -19.66
C ASN A 133 12.65 -3.11 -18.30
N GLU A 134 13.07 -2.41 -17.26
CA GLU A 134 12.57 -2.61 -15.91
C GLU A 134 11.71 -1.40 -15.54
N VAL A 135 10.56 -1.67 -14.93
CA VAL A 135 9.70 -0.66 -14.33
C VAL A 135 9.65 -0.95 -12.84
N PHE A 136 9.77 0.09 -12.02
CA PHE A 136 9.63 -0.03 -10.59
C PHE A 136 8.67 1.03 -10.05
N ILE A 137 8.04 0.70 -8.93
CA ILE A 137 7.24 1.64 -8.15
C ILE A 137 7.37 1.28 -6.67
N SER A 138 7.64 2.28 -5.87
CA SER A 138 7.66 2.18 -4.42
C SER A 138 6.63 3.14 -3.83
N PHE A 139 5.82 2.64 -2.91
CA PHE A 139 4.91 3.41 -2.08
C PHE A 139 5.47 3.45 -0.67
N PHE A 140 5.48 4.63 -0.04
CA PHE A 140 5.91 4.83 1.33
C PHE A 140 4.82 5.56 2.09
N LEU A 141 4.18 4.88 3.04
CA LEU A 141 3.20 5.49 3.92
C LEU A 141 3.92 6.38 4.92
N THR A 142 3.54 7.66 4.98
CA THR A 142 4.18 8.65 5.86
C THR A 142 3.30 9.06 7.02
N GLY A 143 2.10 8.46 7.15
CA GLY A 143 1.11 8.79 8.17
C GLY A 143 0.15 9.92 7.73
N ASP A 144 -0.87 10.20 8.56
CA ASP A 144 -1.80 11.33 8.40
C ASP A 144 -2.50 11.44 7.03
N GLY A 145 -2.84 10.30 6.41
CA GLY A 145 -3.42 10.32 5.06
C GLY A 145 -2.45 10.92 4.03
N LYS A 146 -1.16 10.63 4.16
CA LYS A 146 -0.11 10.97 3.21
C LYS A 146 0.69 9.72 2.87
N PHE A 147 1.21 9.71 1.65
CA PHE A 147 2.21 8.76 1.23
C PHE A 147 3.08 9.37 0.13
N GLN A 148 4.24 8.78 -0.11
CA GLN A 148 5.09 9.13 -1.23
C GLN A 148 5.11 7.96 -2.23
N THR A 149 5.19 8.28 -3.51
CA THR A 149 5.55 7.31 -4.54
C THR A 149 6.85 7.70 -5.20
N ILE A 150 7.69 6.70 -5.44
CA ILE A 150 8.84 6.80 -6.33
C ILE A 150 8.64 5.75 -7.41
N SER A 151 8.57 6.16 -8.66
CA SER A 151 8.41 5.24 -9.80
C SER A 151 9.37 5.59 -10.91
N GLY A 152 9.88 4.60 -11.61
CA GLY A 152 10.83 4.87 -12.69
C GLY A 152 10.96 3.73 -13.66
N ARG A 153 11.86 3.94 -14.62
CA ARG A 153 12.21 2.97 -15.64
C ARG A 153 13.71 2.90 -15.80
N ASN A 154 14.21 1.67 -15.88
CA ASN A 154 15.55 1.36 -16.33
C ASN A 154 15.50 0.70 -17.72
N LYS A 155 16.52 0.94 -18.53
CA LYS A 155 16.77 0.25 -19.80
C LYS A 155 18.18 -0.33 -19.76
N GLY A 156 18.28 -1.62 -19.45
CA GLY A 156 19.56 -2.23 -19.03
C GLY A 156 20.13 -1.51 -17.78
N PRO A 157 21.43 -1.14 -17.75
CA PRO A 157 22.02 -0.46 -16.60
C PRO A 157 21.71 1.03 -16.51
N LYS A 158 20.94 1.59 -17.47
CA LYS A 158 20.69 3.02 -17.57
C LYS A 158 19.32 3.36 -17.00
N GLU A 159 19.30 4.22 -16.00
CA GLU A 159 18.09 4.90 -15.53
C GLU A 159 17.60 5.86 -16.61
N VAL A 160 16.32 5.79 -16.96
CA VAL A 160 15.70 6.62 -18.01
C VAL A 160 14.96 7.78 -17.39
N ASN A 161 14.15 7.49 -16.38
CA ASN A 161 13.40 8.51 -15.66
C ASN A 161 13.00 7.99 -14.28
N GLU A 162 12.90 8.93 -13.35
CA GLU A 162 12.33 8.73 -12.02
C GLU A 162 11.25 9.78 -11.80
N ILE A 163 10.19 9.40 -11.11
CA ILE A 163 9.07 10.26 -10.75
C ILE A 163 8.88 10.14 -9.26
N VAL A 164 8.98 11.26 -8.55
CA VAL A 164 8.74 11.33 -7.10
C VAL A 164 7.50 12.18 -6.86
N ILE A 165 6.48 11.63 -6.21
CA ILE A 165 5.22 12.34 -5.92
C ILE A 165 4.88 12.19 -4.44
N ASN A 166 4.58 13.31 -3.81
CA ASN A 166 4.04 13.36 -2.46
C ASN A 166 2.52 13.50 -2.54
N TRP A 167 1.81 12.55 -1.96
CA TRP A 167 0.36 12.43 -2.00
C TRP A 167 -0.26 12.88 -0.69
N LYS A 168 -1.39 13.58 -0.81
CA LYS A 168 -2.26 13.96 0.31
C LYS A 168 -3.68 13.52 0.01
N LYS A 169 -4.31 12.86 0.98
CA LYS A 169 -5.71 12.46 0.91
C LYS A 169 -6.61 13.70 0.78
N GLN A 170 -7.68 13.58 0.00
CA GLN A 170 -8.68 14.62 -0.22
C GLN A 170 -9.91 14.37 0.63
#